data_AF-A0A316UZT3-F1
#
_entry.id   AF-A0A316UZT3-F1
#
_cell.length_a   1.000
_cell.length_b   1.000
_cell.length_c   1.000
_cell.angle_alpha   90.00
_cell.angle_beta   90.00
_cell.angle_gamma   90.00
#
_symmetry.space_group_name_H-M   'P 1'
#
loop_
_entity.id
_entity.type
_entity.pdbx_description
1 polymer ?
#
loop_
_entity_poly.entity_id
_entity_poly.type
_entity_poly.pdbx_seq_one_letter_code
_entity_poly.pdbx_strand_id
1 'polypeptide(L)'
;MTASVARSPTLTPFRNDGIVPQLSQSPPTRSSLHNHNHNGVPHPQNVQRFAAPTKGLDSADLEAQRQEKAEVLAEEEARALDRKQDFNAIAAATIVGAKDQAKTNAIVPVVSAPDVDPQGPFEGPEKLMELWFADCPELLPEGSLSEHFSIVQDEEGNTLPGATPRRRLGLRAVSRPLWEEMLDLVHCKVLSVIEGDDFDAYLLSESSMFVFPHKIILKTCGTTTLLLGLQRILELARSALSGSTSFPTVTPTPAEPYEAQSSPSEDSRKSLGALVRQCFYSRKSFMFPERQKGPHRDWMLEVQLLDAFFADGSAYTVGKMNGDHWLLYMCCPGDKEEEAADSPPAQLAVQRPLHLPSPGSIDAANDQTLEILMTHLSSRSCSRFNFPPEMAVPSASTGAGASSDRGHLLGLDLSSKLGLIDMFPNTIIDAFAFEPCGYSANAVIPASAGCSAGYWTIHVTPEEDSSYASFETNVRLPSNGKGEADEPGMAMNTTALIGQVAKIFEAGKMSITLFSSRQANDDDSSDDEAASDEARDVYDLTTLKLPGYARKDRIAYEFDSYDLVFVHFEALPSSVGALEGQKDIATA
;
A
#
# COMPACT_ATOMS: atom_id res chain seq x y z
N MET A 1 33.00 56.91 7.51
CA MET A 1 34.28 57.62 7.32
C MET A 1 35.17 56.75 6.44
N THR A 2 35.58 57.27 5.26
CA THR A 2 36.79 56.95 4.43
C THR A 2 37.10 55.47 4.06
N ALA A 3 37.40 55.02 2.83
CA ALA A 3 37.79 55.59 1.53
C ALA A 3 37.65 54.48 0.44
N SER A 4 37.18 54.75 -0.80
CA SER A 4 37.93 54.94 -2.09
C SER A 4 38.75 53.70 -2.56
N VAL A 5 38.69 53.14 -3.79
CA VAL A 5 38.92 53.72 -5.15
C VAL A 5 38.43 52.76 -6.29
N ALA A 6 37.67 53.32 -7.26
CA ALA A 6 37.64 53.19 -8.75
C ALA A 6 37.89 51.85 -9.51
N ARG A 7 37.35 51.56 -10.72
CA ARG A 7 37.06 52.39 -11.93
C ARG A 7 36.22 51.60 -12.98
N SER A 8 35.36 52.29 -13.74
CA SER A 8 34.58 51.80 -14.91
C SER A 8 35.35 51.91 -16.25
N PRO A 9 34.76 51.48 -17.39
CA PRO A 9 34.41 52.47 -18.43
C PRO A 9 33.10 52.23 -19.24
N THR A 10 32.29 53.31 -19.31
CA THR A 10 31.59 53.98 -20.44
C THR A 10 30.84 53.30 -21.61
N LEU A 11 29.64 53.87 -21.87
CA LEU A 11 28.65 53.73 -22.96
C LEU A 11 28.95 54.58 -24.23
N THR A 12 28.45 54.27 -25.45
CA THR A 12 27.21 54.75 -26.18
C THR A 12 27.51 54.73 -27.73
N PRO A 13 26.64 55.19 -28.67
CA PRO A 13 25.35 54.65 -29.16
C PRO A 13 25.27 54.58 -30.73
N PHE A 14 24.20 54.04 -31.33
CA PHE A 14 23.87 54.33 -32.75
C PHE A 14 22.36 54.42 -33.02
N ARG A 15 22.04 55.11 -34.12
CA ARG A 15 20.88 55.99 -34.38
C ARG A 15 19.86 55.38 -35.35
N ASN A 16 18.68 55.98 -35.31
CA ASN A 16 17.45 55.80 -36.11
C ASN A 16 17.57 56.39 -37.54
N ASP A 17 16.84 55.85 -38.52
CA ASP A 17 16.29 56.59 -39.67
C ASP A 17 15.14 55.80 -40.34
N GLY A 18 14.02 56.48 -40.63
CA GLY A 18 12.81 55.92 -41.23
C GLY A 18 12.66 56.18 -42.74
N ILE A 19 11.50 55.80 -43.31
CA ILE A 19 10.69 56.48 -44.35
C ILE A 19 9.68 55.50 -45.02
N VAL A 20 8.46 55.99 -45.23
CA VAL A 20 7.25 55.42 -45.89
C VAL A 20 7.33 55.55 -47.42
N PRO A 21 6.55 54.84 -48.28
CA PRO A 21 5.29 55.43 -48.79
C PRO A 21 4.12 54.47 -49.17
N GLN A 22 2.92 55.02 -48.92
CA GLN A 22 1.58 54.94 -49.53
C GLN A 22 1.21 54.27 -50.90
N LEU A 23 -0.08 53.85 -50.94
CA LEU A 23 -1.19 54.11 -51.92
C LEU A 23 -1.83 52.96 -52.77
N SER A 24 -3.13 52.72 -52.48
CA SER A 24 -4.33 52.62 -53.35
C SER A 24 -4.43 51.61 -54.52
N GLN A 25 -5.50 50.78 -54.58
CA GLN A 25 -6.81 51.01 -55.23
C GLN A 25 -7.68 49.72 -55.20
N SER A 26 -9.00 49.90 -55.31
CA SER A 26 -10.14 48.98 -55.03
C SER A 26 -10.69 48.28 -56.31
N PRO A 27 -11.95 47.76 -56.38
CA PRO A 27 -12.49 46.42 -56.03
C PRO A 27 -13.14 45.75 -57.32
N PRO A 28 -14.13 44.80 -57.34
CA PRO A 28 -15.46 44.87 -56.70
C PRO A 28 -16.15 43.54 -56.22
N THR A 29 -17.09 43.80 -55.31
CA THR A 29 -18.37 43.18 -54.86
C THR A 29 -19.13 42.06 -55.60
N ARG A 30 -20.01 41.41 -54.79
CA ARG A 30 -21.41 40.92 -54.97
C ARG A 30 -21.59 39.38 -54.95
N SER A 31 -22.61 38.78 -54.34
CA SER A 31 -23.73 39.24 -53.50
C SER A 31 -24.55 38.02 -52.98
N SER A 32 -25.06 38.13 -51.75
CA SER A 32 -26.41 37.79 -51.24
C SER A 32 -27.24 36.67 -51.87
N LEU A 33 -27.80 35.78 -51.03
CA LEU A 33 -29.26 35.57 -50.80
C LEU A 33 -29.43 34.39 -49.80
N HIS A 34 -29.88 34.61 -48.57
CA HIS A 34 -31.27 34.61 -48.04
C HIS A 34 -31.95 33.24 -47.79
N ASN A 35 -32.31 33.09 -46.50
CA ASN A 35 -33.54 32.53 -45.91
C ASN A 35 -33.77 31.03 -45.60
N HIS A 36 -33.91 30.82 -44.28
CA HIS A 36 -34.99 30.15 -43.51
C HIS A 36 -35.29 28.64 -43.62
N ASN A 37 -35.13 27.99 -42.45
CA ASN A 37 -36.04 27.07 -41.75
C ASN A 37 -36.92 26.14 -42.60
N HIS A 38 -36.70 24.82 -42.48
CA HIS A 38 -37.52 23.95 -41.61
C HIS A 38 -37.06 22.48 -41.66
N ASN A 39 -37.18 21.82 -40.50
CA ASN A 39 -37.35 20.40 -40.24
C ASN A 39 -37.55 19.47 -41.45
N GLY A 40 -36.75 18.41 -41.51
CA GLY A 40 -37.03 17.25 -42.33
C GLY A 40 -35.85 16.28 -42.36
N VAL A 41 -35.97 15.20 -41.59
CA VAL A 41 -35.10 14.01 -41.66
C VAL A 41 -34.91 13.57 -43.12
N PRO A 42 -33.68 13.21 -43.54
CA PRO A 42 -33.50 12.28 -44.64
C PRO A 42 -32.65 11.07 -44.24
N HIS A 43 -33.21 9.90 -44.55
CA HIS A 43 -32.52 8.62 -44.72
C HIS A 43 -31.17 8.74 -45.45
N PRO A 44 -30.14 7.96 -45.07
CA PRO A 44 -28.94 7.84 -45.87
C PRO A 44 -29.19 6.85 -47.03
N GLN A 45 -29.18 7.35 -48.26
CA GLN A 45 -28.86 6.56 -49.44
C GLN A 45 -27.40 6.82 -49.84
N ASN A 46 -26.74 5.76 -50.29
CA ASN A 46 -25.36 5.65 -50.82
C ASN A 46 -24.22 5.45 -49.81
N VAL A 47 -24.08 4.20 -49.36
CA VAL A 47 -22.75 3.57 -49.26
C VAL A 47 -22.73 2.40 -50.23
N GLN A 48 -21.81 2.47 -51.20
CA GLN A 48 -21.49 1.36 -52.10
C GLN A 48 -21.17 0.11 -51.28
N ARG A 49 -21.95 -0.95 -51.47
CA ARG A 49 -21.62 -2.30 -50.98
C ARG A 49 -20.37 -2.79 -51.70
N PHE A 50 -19.22 -2.76 -51.02
CA PHE A 50 -18.22 -3.80 -51.23
C PHE A 50 -18.78 -5.08 -50.60
N ALA A 51 -19.38 -5.93 -51.42
CA ALA A 51 -19.74 -7.28 -51.01
C ALA A 51 -18.44 -8.08 -50.85
N ALA A 52 -17.94 -8.17 -49.61
CA ALA A 52 -17.03 -9.23 -49.23
C ALA A 52 -17.79 -10.57 -49.31
N PRO A 53 -17.21 -11.64 -49.86
CA PRO A 53 -17.87 -12.93 -49.87
C PRO A 53 -17.96 -13.44 -48.44
N THR A 54 -19.16 -13.48 -47.87
CA THR A 54 -19.45 -14.26 -46.67
C THR A 54 -19.27 -15.73 -47.03
N LYS A 55 -18.09 -16.29 -46.78
CA LYS A 55 -17.98 -17.74 -46.55
C LYS A 55 -18.84 -18.02 -45.32
N GLY A 56 -19.96 -18.71 -45.53
CA GLY A 56 -20.66 -19.34 -44.41
C GLY A 56 -19.66 -20.26 -43.71
N LEU A 57 -19.47 -20.08 -42.41
CA LEU A 57 -18.77 -21.06 -41.58
C LEU A 57 -19.47 -22.40 -41.80
N ASP A 58 -18.70 -23.44 -42.08
CA ASP A 58 -19.22 -24.80 -42.24
C ASP A 58 -19.95 -25.21 -40.95
N SER A 59 -20.99 -26.05 -41.05
CA SER A 59 -21.71 -26.60 -39.90
C SER A 59 -20.74 -27.26 -38.91
N ALA A 60 -19.66 -27.86 -39.42
CA ALA A 60 -18.60 -28.46 -38.63
C ALA A 60 -17.79 -27.44 -37.82
N ASP A 61 -17.50 -26.25 -38.38
CA ASP A 61 -16.75 -25.19 -37.68
C ASP A 61 -17.58 -24.57 -36.54
N LEU A 62 -18.90 -24.42 -36.75
CA LEU A 62 -19.83 -23.95 -35.73
C LEU A 62 -20.02 -24.97 -34.59
N GLU A 63 -19.99 -26.26 -34.91
CA GLU A 63 -20.10 -27.33 -33.94
C GLU A 63 -18.81 -27.49 -33.13
N ALA A 64 -17.65 -27.35 -33.77
CA ALA A 64 -16.35 -27.28 -33.08
C ALA A 64 -16.26 -26.09 -32.11
N GLN A 65 -16.68 -24.88 -32.53
CA GLN A 65 -16.72 -23.71 -31.64
C GLN A 65 -17.70 -23.89 -30.47
N ARG A 66 -18.83 -24.58 -30.68
CA ARG A 66 -19.77 -24.89 -29.60
C ARG A 66 -19.18 -25.89 -28.61
N GLN A 67 -18.44 -26.88 -29.10
CA GLN A 67 -17.80 -27.88 -28.28
C GLN A 67 -16.64 -27.27 -27.46
N GLU A 68 -15.79 -26.45 -28.08
CA GLU A 68 -14.74 -25.69 -27.39
C GLU A 68 -15.33 -24.78 -26.30
N LYS A 69 -16.42 -24.06 -26.61
CA LYS A 69 -17.12 -23.23 -25.63
C LYS A 69 -17.72 -24.05 -24.48
N ALA A 70 -18.25 -25.23 -24.76
CA ALA A 70 -18.81 -26.12 -23.75
C ALA A 70 -17.72 -26.72 -22.85
N GLU A 71 -16.56 -27.06 -23.40
CA GLU A 71 -15.39 -27.52 -22.65
C GLU A 71 -14.84 -26.42 -21.72
N VAL A 72 -14.69 -25.19 -22.23
CA VAL A 72 -14.27 -24.04 -21.42
C VAL A 72 -15.26 -23.77 -20.28
N LEU A 73 -16.57 -23.83 -20.55
CA LEU A 73 -17.59 -23.65 -19.53
C LEU A 73 -17.55 -24.76 -18.47
N ALA A 74 -17.39 -26.02 -18.89
CA ALA A 74 -17.28 -27.15 -17.97
C ALA A 74 -16.03 -27.07 -17.09
N GLU A 75 -14.89 -26.63 -17.64
CA GLU A 75 -13.69 -26.35 -16.86
C GLU A 75 -13.91 -25.22 -15.85
N GLU A 76 -14.60 -24.15 -16.24
CA GLU A 76 -14.90 -23.03 -15.36
C GLU A 76 -15.84 -23.42 -14.22
N GLU A 77 -16.88 -24.22 -14.50
CA GLU A 77 -17.77 -24.79 -13.48
C GLU A 77 -17.04 -25.73 -12.52
N ALA A 78 -16.14 -26.59 -13.03
CA ALA A 78 -15.32 -27.46 -12.20
C ALA A 78 -14.39 -26.65 -11.28
N ARG A 79 -13.72 -25.62 -11.81
CA ARG A 79 -12.89 -24.70 -11.02
C ARG A 79 -13.72 -23.91 -9.99
N ALA A 80 -14.95 -23.53 -10.32
CA ALA A 80 -15.83 -22.85 -9.37
C ALA A 80 -16.24 -23.76 -8.22
N LEU A 81 -16.50 -25.05 -8.49
CA LEU A 81 -16.81 -26.03 -7.46
C LEU A 81 -15.60 -26.29 -6.55
N ASP A 82 -14.41 -26.41 -7.13
CA ASP A 82 -13.14 -26.55 -6.41
C ASP A 82 -12.89 -25.34 -5.50
N ARG A 83 -13.00 -24.11 -6.02
CA ARG A 83 -12.93 -22.87 -5.22
C ARG A 83 -13.92 -22.86 -4.06
N LYS A 84 -15.15 -23.34 -4.25
CA LYS A 84 -16.16 -23.40 -3.19
C LYS A 84 -15.78 -24.38 -2.08
N GLN A 85 -15.17 -25.51 -2.42
CA GLN A 85 -14.68 -26.48 -1.44
C GLN A 85 -13.48 -25.92 -0.67
N ASP A 86 -12.52 -25.33 -1.38
CA ASP A 86 -11.35 -24.65 -0.81
C ASP A 86 -11.76 -23.52 0.13
N PHE A 87 -12.72 -22.68 -0.28
CA PHE A 87 -13.25 -21.60 0.55
C PHE A 87 -13.83 -22.13 1.87
N ASN A 88 -14.63 -23.20 1.84
CA ASN A 88 -15.19 -23.77 3.07
C ASN A 88 -14.09 -24.27 4.01
N ALA A 89 -13.02 -24.88 3.48
CA ALA A 89 -11.88 -25.32 4.26
C ALA A 89 -11.09 -24.13 4.86
N ILE A 90 -10.87 -23.07 4.08
CA ILE A 90 -10.20 -21.84 4.51
C ILE A 90 -11.01 -21.11 5.60
N ALA A 91 -12.31 -20.99 5.39
CA ALA A 91 -13.24 -20.38 6.33
C ALA A 91 -13.26 -21.15 7.67
N ALA A 92 -13.05 -22.47 7.63
CA ALA A 92 -12.87 -23.29 8.82
C ALA A 92 -11.48 -23.09 9.46
N ALA A 93 -10.41 -22.99 8.66
CA ALA A 93 -9.05 -22.79 9.14
C ALA A 93 -8.82 -21.44 9.82
N THR A 94 -9.58 -20.40 9.45
CA THR A 94 -9.56 -19.07 10.09
C THR A 94 -9.92 -19.13 11.60
N ILE A 95 -10.46 -20.25 12.07
CA ILE A 95 -10.95 -20.45 13.43
C ILE A 95 -9.97 -21.29 14.28
N VAL A 96 -9.17 -22.14 13.63
CA VAL A 96 -8.33 -23.13 14.32
C VAL A 96 -6.90 -22.61 14.39
N GLY A 97 -6.41 -22.41 15.61
CA GLY A 97 -5.03 -22.02 15.84
C GLY A 97 -4.02 -23.05 15.31
N ALA A 98 -2.88 -22.56 14.81
CA ALA A 98 -1.82 -23.34 14.15
C ALA A 98 -1.27 -24.55 14.94
N LYS A 99 -1.51 -24.63 16.26
CA LYS A 99 -1.02 -25.74 17.11
C LYS A 99 -1.77 -27.08 16.91
N ASP A 100 -2.96 -27.08 16.30
CA ASP A 100 -3.76 -28.31 16.11
C ASP A 100 -3.67 -28.94 14.72
N GLN A 101 -3.15 -28.24 13.70
CA GLN A 101 -2.91 -28.84 12.38
C GLN A 101 -1.95 -30.05 12.43
N ALA A 102 -1.06 -30.10 13.44
CA ALA A 102 -0.14 -31.22 13.65
C ALA A 102 -0.74 -32.38 14.49
N LYS A 103 -1.93 -32.22 15.08
CA LYS A 103 -2.53 -33.19 16.02
C LYS A 103 -3.88 -33.76 15.57
N THR A 104 -4.62 -33.08 14.71
CA THR A 104 -5.86 -33.61 14.16
C THR A 104 -5.54 -34.52 12.97
N ASN A 105 -5.62 -35.85 13.17
CA ASN A 105 -5.76 -36.84 12.09
C ASN A 105 -7.11 -36.71 11.33
N ALA A 106 -7.72 -35.54 11.32
CA ALA A 106 -8.87 -35.25 10.49
C ALA A 106 -8.36 -35.14 9.06
N ILE A 107 -8.78 -36.09 8.23
CA ILE A 107 -8.54 -36.11 6.79
C ILE A 107 -9.31 -34.93 6.19
N VAL A 108 -8.76 -33.73 6.31
CA VAL A 108 -8.88 -32.74 5.24
C VAL A 108 -8.07 -33.35 4.11
N PRO A 109 -8.59 -33.45 2.87
CA PRO A 109 -7.72 -33.76 1.76
C PRO A 109 -6.74 -32.59 1.68
N VAL A 110 -5.57 -32.77 2.29
CA VAL A 110 -4.35 -32.16 1.78
C VAL A 110 -4.34 -32.65 0.35
N VAL A 111 -4.84 -31.81 -0.57
CA VAL A 111 -4.44 -31.94 -1.97
C VAL A 111 -2.93 -31.91 -1.86
N SER A 112 -2.34 -33.08 -2.04
CA SER A 112 -0.90 -33.28 -2.00
C SER A 112 -0.36 -32.42 -3.13
N ALA A 113 -0.11 -31.15 -2.84
CA ALA A 113 0.74 -30.32 -3.65
C ALA A 113 2.03 -31.12 -3.78
N PRO A 114 2.53 -31.35 -5.01
CA PRO A 114 3.77 -32.09 -5.19
C PRO A 114 4.82 -31.47 -4.28
N ASP A 115 5.55 -32.30 -3.51
CA ASP A 115 6.60 -31.91 -2.54
C ASP A 115 7.23 -30.57 -2.90
N VAL A 116 6.69 -29.48 -2.36
CA VAL A 116 7.26 -28.14 -2.57
C VAL A 116 8.45 -28.11 -1.63
N ASP A 117 9.64 -28.12 -2.22
CA ASP A 117 10.88 -28.00 -1.50
C ASP A 117 10.77 -26.85 -0.47
N PRO A 118 10.90 -27.12 0.84
CA PRO A 118 10.91 -26.07 1.86
C PRO A 118 12.08 -25.08 1.67
N GLN A 119 13.02 -25.35 0.75
CA GLN A 119 14.14 -24.49 0.34
C GLN A 119 13.91 -23.73 -0.98
N GLY A 120 12.70 -23.74 -1.54
CA GLY A 120 12.39 -22.94 -2.73
C GLY A 120 12.58 -21.42 -2.50
N PRO A 121 12.68 -20.61 -3.55
CA PRO A 121 13.05 -19.18 -3.45
C PRO A 121 12.17 -18.39 -2.48
N PHE A 122 12.65 -17.31 -1.89
CA PHE A 122 11.80 -16.50 -1.02
C PHE A 122 10.82 -15.64 -1.87
N GLU A 123 9.55 -15.58 -1.49
CA GLU A 123 8.58 -14.68 -2.15
C GLU A 123 8.69 -13.29 -1.55
N GLY A 124 9.34 -12.38 -2.28
CA GLY A 124 9.47 -10.98 -1.90
C GLY A 124 8.14 -10.19 -1.89
N PRO A 125 7.33 -10.21 -2.98
CA PRO A 125 6.09 -9.44 -3.06
C PRO A 125 5.15 -9.63 -1.86
N GLU A 126 4.80 -8.51 -1.23
CA GLU A 126 4.05 -8.51 0.02
C GLU A 126 2.54 -8.53 -0.18
N LYS A 127 1.85 -8.94 0.89
CA LYS A 127 0.42 -8.79 1.11
C LYS A 127 0.25 -7.67 2.13
N LEU A 128 -0.49 -6.64 1.80
CA LEU A 128 -0.75 -5.47 2.64
C LEU A 128 -2.24 -5.42 2.99
N MET A 129 -2.54 -5.27 4.28
CA MET A 129 -3.90 -5.06 4.77
C MET A 129 -3.93 -3.86 5.70
N GLU A 130 -4.85 -2.95 5.43
CA GLU A 130 -5.10 -1.76 6.23
C GLU A 130 -6.59 -1.71 6.61
N LEU A 131 -6.85 -1.63 7.92
CA LEU A 131 -8.20 -1.59 8.49
C LEU A 131 -8.36 -0.33 9.33
N TRP A 132 -9.31 0.50 8.96
CA TRP A 132 -9.71 1.70 9.69
C TRP A 132 -10.99 1.45 10.46
N PHE A 133 -11.03 1.87 11.71
CA PHE A 133 -12.20 1.78 12.60
C PHE A 133 -12.84 3.16 12.85
N ALA A 134 -12.09 4.24 12.62
CA ALA A 134 -12.56 5.63 12.61
C ALA A 134 -11.61 6.49 11.77
N ASP A 135 -12.03 7.67 11.31
CA ASP A 135 -11.20 8.57 10.48
C ASP A 135 -10.02 9.20 11.23
N CYS A 136 -10.13 9.30 12.56
CA CYS A 136 -9.09 9.79 13.44
C CYS A 136 -9.31 9.27 14.87
N PRO A 137 -8.30 9.36 15.76
CA PRO A 137 -8.42 8.90 17.15
C PRO A 137 -9.59 9.52 17.92
N GLU A 138 -9.94 10.78 17.64
CA GLU A 138 -10.99 11.53 18.33
C GLU A 138 -12.40 11.03 18.01
N LEU A 139 -12.58 10.31 16.90
CA LEU A 139 -13.87 9.77 16.46
C LEU A 139 -14.11 8.33 16.94
N LEU A 140 -13.21 7.79 17.75
CA LEU A 140 -13.40 6.48 18.37
C LEU A 140 -14.49 6.50 19.45
N PRO A 141 -15.16 5.37 19.72
CA PRO A 141 -16.17 5.27 20.77
C PRO A 141 -15.63 5.68 22.15
N GLU A 142 -16.45 6.33 22.99
CA GLU A 142 -16.01 6.78 24.33
C GLU A 142 -15.39 5.65 25.18
N GLY A 143 -15.90 4.41 25.04
CA GLY A 143 -15.37 3.23 25.74
C GLY A 143 -13.92 2.90 25.38
N SER A 144 -13.48 3.16 24.15
CA SER A 144 -12.12 2.89 23.69
C SER A 144 -11.09 3.94 24.11
N LEU A 145 -11.56 5.05 24.70
CA LEU A 145 -10.72 6.14 25.20
C LEU A 145 -10.36 5.98 26.68
N SER A 146 -10.75 4.86 27.28
CA SER A 146 -10.52 4.53 28.69
C SER A 146 -9.03 4.32 29.00
N GLU A 147 -8.53 4.90 30.09
CA GLU A 147 -7.09 4.97 30.42
C GLU A 147 -6.47 3.67 30.95
N HIS A 148 -7.05 2.52 30.65
CA HIS A 148 -6.59 1.25 31.21
C HIS A 148 -5.39 0.68 30.45
N PHE A 149 -4.21 1.08 30.92
CA PHE A 149 -2.95 0.32 31.07
C PHE A 149 -1.75 0.80 30.24
N SER A 150 -0.61 0.91 30.93
CA SER A 150 0.74 0.80 30.37
C SER A 150 1.55 -0.09 31.31
N ILE A 151 2.31 -1.04 30.78
CA ILE A 151 3.58 -1.36 31.41
C ILE A 151 4.65 -1.22 30.34
N VAL A 152 5.48 -0.18 30.47
CA VAL A 152 6.81 -0.18 29.85
C VAL A 152 7.60 -1.20 30.66
N GLN A 153 7.68 -2.40 30.10
CA GLN A 153 8.30 -3.56 30.69
C GLN A 153 9.60 -3.83 29.95
N ASP A 154 10.71 -4.05 30.65
CA ASP A 154 11.93 -4.57 30.02
C ASP A 154 11.71 -5.99 29.48
N GLU A 155 12.68 -6.53 28.75
CA GLU A 155 12.61 -7.88 28.17
C GLU A 155 12.38 -8.97 29.25
N GLU A 156 12.67 -8.66 30.51
CA GLU A 156 12.48 -9.53 31.67
C GLU A 156 11.16 -9.31 32.43
N GLY A 157 10.28 -8.41 31.96
CA GLY A 157 8.98 -8.20 32.59
C GLY A 157 8.99 -7.25 33.79
N ASN A 158 10.05 -6.46 34.00
CA ASN A 158 10.12 -5.43 35.04
C ASN A 158 9.70 -4.05 34.52
N THR A 159 8.97 -3.30 35.33
CA THR A 159 8.61 -1.91 35.02
C THR A 159 9.85 -1.01 35.04
N LEU A 160 10.14 -0.31 33.93
CA LEU A 160 11.27 0.63 33.87
C LEU A 160 11.04 1.83 34.82
N PRO A 161 12.00 2.15 35.74
CA PRO A 161 11.84 3.26 36.68
C PRO A 161 11.86 4.61 35.93
N GLY A 162 10.78 5.38 36.06
CA GLY A 162 10.64 6.69 35.42
C GLY A 162 9.79 6.71 34.15
N ALA A 163 9.28 5.56 33.69
CA ALA A 163 8.30 5.52 32.62
C ALA A 163 6.97 6.11 33.09
N THR A 164 6.59 7.28 32.56
CA THR A 164 5.20 7.74 32.65
C THR A 164 4.33 6.77 31.85
N PRO A 165 3.22 6.24 32.39
CA PRO A 165 2.29 5.43 31.62
C PRO A 165 1.86 6.22 30.38
N ARG A 166 2.30 5.81 29.19
CA ARG A 166 1.81 6.40 27.94
C ARG A 166 0.34 6.01 27.82
N ARG A 167 -0.55 6.99 27.71
CA ARG A 167 -1.99 6.77 27.52
C ARG A 167 -2.19 6.01 26.20
N ARG A 168 -2.46 4.71 26.27
CA ARG A 168 -2.76 3.85 25.12
C ARG A 168 -4.27 3.88 24.90
N LEU A 169 -4.71 4.16 23.67
CA LEU A 169 -6.12 4.31 23.29
C LEU A 169 -6.46 3.40 22.12
N GLY A 170 -7.73 3.01 22.01
CA GLY A 170 -8.21 2.19 20.91
C GLY A 170 -7.39 0.90 20.78
N LEU A 171 -6.97 0.57 19.55
CA LEU A 171 -6.21 -0.67 19.29
C LEU A 171 -4.86 -0.73 20.02
N ARG A 172 -4.28 0.41 20.39
CA ARG A 172 -3.01 0.45 21.13
C ARG A 172 -3.14 -0.01 22.58
N ALA A 173 -4.37 -0.13 23.09
CA ALA A 173 -4.64 -0.74 24.39
C ALA A 173 -4.52 -2.28 24.37
N VAL A 174 -4.48 -2.90 23.18
CA VAL A 174 -4.24 -4.35 23.04
C VAL A 174 -2.78 -4.64 23.40
N SER A 175 -2.57 -5.56 24.33
CA SER A 175 -1.23 -5.90 24.81
C SER A 175 -0.41 -6.65 23.74
N ARG A 176 0.92 -6.44 23.77
CA ARG A 176 1.86 -7.12 22.87
C ARG A 176 1.68 -8.65 22.81
N PRO A 177 1.48 -9.40 23.92
CA PRO A 177 1.26 -10.84 23.85
C PRO A 177 0.02 -11.27 23.05
N LEU A 178 -1.03 -10.45 23.02
CA LEU A 178 -2.23 -10.74 22.20
C LEU A 178 -1.96 -10.51 20.72
N TRP A 179 -1.15 -9.51 20.38
CA TRP A 179 -0.66 -9.33 19.01
C TRP A 179 0.26 -10.46 18.58
N GLU A 180 1.18 -10.90 19.44
CA GLU A 180 2.03 -12.06 19.17
C GLU A 180 1.22 -13.35 18.99
N GLU A 181 0.18 -13.58 19.80
CA GLU A 181 -0.76 -14.68 19.62
C GLU A 181 -1.44 -14.63 18.24
N MET A 182 -1.84 -13.43 17.78
CA MET A 182 -2.42 -13.23 16.46
C MET A 182 -1.41 -13.51 15.35
N LEU A 183 -0.19 -12.96 15.45
CA LEU A 183 0.89 -13.15 14.47
C LEU A 183 1.32 -14.62 14.38
N ASP A 184 1.24 -15.37 15.48
CA ASP A 184 1.50 -16.81 15.52
C ASP A 184 0.53 -17.62 14.66
N LEU A 185 -0.71 -17.15 14.47
CA LEU A 185 -1.70 -17.79 13.59
C LEU A 185 -1.26 -17.76 12.13
N VAL A 186 -0.51 -16.73 11.75
CA VAL A 186 -0.02 -16.51 10.38
C VAL A 186 1.47 -16.83 10.24
N HIS A 187 2.08 -17.48 11.23
CA HIS A 187 3.50 -17.86 11.25
C HIS A 187 4.48 -16.68 11.19
N CYS A 188 4.10 -15.54 11.76
CA CYS A 188 4.92 -14.34 11.82
C CYS A 188 5.37 -14.09 13.27
N LYS A 189 6.59 -13.59 13.48
CA LYS A 189 7.15 -13.29 14.80
C LYS A 189 7.56 -11.84 14.92
N VAL A 190 7.39 -11.26 16.11
CA VAL A 190 7.88 -9.92 16.43
C VAL A 190 9.37 -10.01 16.73
N LEU A 191 10.18 -9.23 16.02
CA LEU A 191 11.62 -9.07 16.29
C LEU A 191 11.82 -7.97 17.33
N SER A 192 11.16 -6.83 17.13
CA SER A 192 11.32 -5.62 17.93
C SER A 192 10.12 -4.69 17.71
N VAL A 193 9.99 -3.68 18.58
CA VAL A 193 8.88 -2.73 18.55
C VAL A 193 9.38 -1.32 18.87
N ILE A 194 9.04 -0.36 18.02
CA ILE A 194 9.09 1.08 18.36
C ILE A 194 7.75 1.45 18.98
N GLU A 195 7.75 1.81 20.26
CA GLU A 195 6.56 2.34 20.94
C GLU A 195 6.49 3.87 20.77
N GLY A 196 5.81 4.35 19.73
CA GLY A 196 5.65 5.77 19.44
C GLY A 196 4.64 6.48 20.35
N ASP A 197 4.51 7.79 20.19
CA ASP A 197 3.48 8.58 20.90
C ASP A 197 2.12 8.46 20.21
N ASP A 198 2.11 8.40 18.87
CA ASP A 198 0.90 8.32 18.05
C ASP A 198 0.52 6.87 17.72
N PHE A 199 1.49 6.04 17.34
CA PHE A 199 1.31 4.64 16.97
C PHE A 199 2.52 3.78 17.36
N ASP A 200 2.34 2.46 17.37
CA ASP A 200 3.41 1.50 17.64
C ASP A 200 3.79 0.76 16.35
N ALA A 201 5.08 0.60 16.09
CA ALA A 201 5.62 -0.06 14.89
C ALA A 201 6.34 -1.36 15.26
N TYR A 202 5.83 -2.48 14.79
CA TYR A 202 6.35 -3.82 15.04
C TYR A 202 7.16 -4.28 13.84
N LEU A 203 8.47 -4.49 14.06
CA LEU A 203 9.34 -5.12 13.06
C LEU A 203 9.16 -6.63 13.17
N LEU A 204 8.80 -7.27 12.05
CA LEU A 204 8.45 -8.69 12.04
C LEU A 204 9.51 -9.52 11.32
N SER A 205 9.52 -10.82 11.60
CA SER A 205 10.34 -11.80 10.86
C SER A 205 9.99 -11.85 9.38
N GLU A 206 8.74 -11.52 9.04
CA GLU A 206 8.17 -11.56 7.69
C GLU A 206 7.45 -10.24 7.39
N SER A 207 8.18 -9.11 7.42
CA SER A 207 7.74 -7.72 7.14
C SER A 207 7.37 -6.86 8.37
N SER A 208 6.19 -6.22 8.45
CA SER A 208 5.89 -5.14 9.41
C SER A 208 4.42 -5.04 9.82
N MET A 209 4.17 -4.50 11.02
CA MET A 209 2.83 -4.14 11.47
C MET A 209 2.82 -2.78 12.20
N PHE A 210 1.85 -1.93 11.90
CA PHE A 210 1.67 -0.61 12.52
C PHE A 210 0.32 -0.52 13.20
N VAL A 211 0.30 -0.14 14.48
CA VAL A 211 -0.91 -0.10 15.31
C VAL A 211 -1.16 1.34 15.78
N PHE A 212 -2.12 1.99 15.14
CA PHE A 212 -2.65 3.30 15.54
C PHE A 212 -3.85 3.10 16.48
N PRO A 213 -4.33 4.14 17.18
CA PRO A 213 -5.54 4.02 17.99
C PRO A 213 -6.76 3.59 17.17
N HIS A 214 -6.88 4.10 15.94
CA HIS A 214 -8.06 3.97 15.08
C HIS A 214 -7.84 3.12 13.83
N LYS A 215 -6.60 2.72 13.52
CA LYS A 215 -6.30 1.87 12.36
C LYS A 215 -5.16 0.89 12.62
N ILE A 216 -5.11 -0.19 11.85
CA ILE A 216 -4.02 -1.16 11.86
C ILE A 216 -3.58 -1.44 10.44
N ILE A 217 -2.27 -1.53 10.25
CA ILE A 217 -1.64 -1.91 8.98
C ILE A 217 -0.81 -3.15 9.24
N LEU A 218 -1.06 -4.22 8.51
CA LEU A 218 -0.30 -5.46 8.56
C LEU A 218 0.22 -5.79 7.17
N LYS A 219 1.54 -5.90 7.06
CA LYS A 219 2.23 -6.23 5.84
C LYS A 219 3.05 -7.51 6.05
N THR A 220 2.91 -8.46 5.13
CA THR A 220 3.59 -9.76 5.25
C THR A 220 4.15 -10.24 3.91
N CYS A 221 5.30 -10.91 3.95
CA CYS A 221 5.95 -11.50 2.78
C CYS A 221 5.99 -13.04 2.86
N GLY A 222 6.67 -13.69 1.91
CA GLY A 222 6.82 -15.12 1.87
C GLY A 222 5.49 -15.85 1.63
N THR A 223 5.33 -16.99 2.31
CA THR A 223 4.09 -17.81 2.25
C THR A 223 3.14 -17.55 3.42
N THR A 224 3.35 -16.44 4.14
CA THR A 224 2.51 -16.00 5.26
C THR A 224 1.05 -15.87 4.83
N THR A 225 0.14 -16.46 5.61
CA THR A 225 -1.30 -16.50 5.31
C THR A 225 -2.05 -15.37 6.01
N LEU A 226 -1.72 -14.12 5.65
CA LEU A 226 -2.23 -12.90 6.29
C LEU A 226 -3.73 -12.92 6.57
N LEU A 227 -4.56 -13.28 5.58
CA LEU A 227 -6.02 -13.20 5.71
C LEU A 227 -6.60 -14.20 6.72
N LEU A 228 -5.86 -15.25 7.09
CA LEU A 228 -6.28 -16.14 8.18
C LEU A 228 -6.20 -15.47 9.56
N GLY A 229 -5.42 -14.38 9.70
CA GLY A 229 -5.35 -13.57 10.91
C GLY A 229 -6.51 -12.56 11.05
N LEU A 230 -7.26 -12.28 9.97
CA LEU A 230 -8.28 -11.22 9.92
C LEU A 230 -9.32 -11.36 11.03
N GLN A 231 -9.86 -12.56 11.24
CA GLN A 231 -10.86 -12.77 12.29
C GLN A 231 -10.31 -12.40 13.67
N ARG A 232 -9.07 -12.84 13.99
CA ARG A 232 -8.44 -12.55 15.27
C ARG A 232 -8.19 -11.06 15.46
N ILE A 233 -7.75 -10.36 14.39
CA ILE A 233 -7.57 -8.91 14.40
C ILE A 233 -8.90 -8.21 14.76
N LEU A 234 -10.01 -8.59 14.13
CA LEU A 234 -11.32 -7.98 14.37
C LEU A 234 -11.87 -8.29 15.77
N GLU A 235 -11.61 -9.48 16.32
CA GLU A 235 -11.98 -9.83 17.70
C GLU A 235 -11.23 -9.00 18.75
N LEU A 236 -9.92 -8.78 18.52
CA LEU A 236 -9.10 -7.89 19.35
C LEU A 236 -9.59 -6.46 19.24
N ALA A 237 -9.84 -5.97 18.02
CA ALA A 237 -10.38 -4.64 17.76
C ALA A 237 -11.74 -4.42 18.47
N ARG A 238 -12.69 -5.35 18.35
CA ARG A 238 -13.99 -5.27 19.06
C ARG A 238 -13.82 -5.08 20.57
N SER A 239 -12.91 -5.82 21.17
CA SER A 239 -12.66 -5.77 22.60
C SER A 239 -12.03 -4.43 22.99
N ALA A 240 -11.02 -3.98 22.23
CA ALA A 240 -10.37 -2.69 22.44
C ALA A 240 -11.32 -1.50 22.24
N LEU A 241 -12.14 -1.53 21.19
CA LEU A 241 -13.06 -0.45 20.83
C LEU A 241 -14.29 -0.35 21.74
N SER A 242 -14.64 -1.43 22.44
CA SER A 242 -15.70 -1.41 23.46
C SER A 242 -15.19 -1.00 24.85
N GLY A 243 -13.88 -0.81 25.03
CA GLY A 243 -13.27 -0.60 26.34
C GLY A 243 -13.25 -1.86 27.21
N SER A 244 -13.44 -3.04 26.61
CA SER A 244 -13.37 -4.33 27.31
C SER A 244 -11.93 -4.65 27.68
N THR A 245 -11.70 -4.97 28.95
CA THR A 245 -10.40 -5.48 29.43
C THR A 245 -10.27 -7.00 29.30
N SER A 246 -11.36 -7.69 28.96
CA SER A 246 -11.35 -9.11 28.63
C SER A 246 -11.25 -9.30 27.12
N PHE A 247 -10.16 -9.93 26.68
CA PHE A 247 -9.98 -10.38 25.31
C PHE A 247 -10.29 -11.88 25.23
N PRO A 248 -11.00 -12.34 24.19
CA PRO A 248 -11.18 -13.77 23.98
C PRO A 248 -9.81 -14.44 23.89
N THR A 249 -9.50 -15.38 24.78
CA THR A 249 -8.28 -16.19 24.67
C THR A 249 -8.58 -17.37 23.75
N VAL A 250 -7.71 -17.64 22.77
CA VAL A 250 -7.79 -18.89 22.01
C VAL A 250 -7.32 -20.01 22.94
N THR A 251 -8.26 -20.56 23.72
CA THR A 251 -7.94 -21.65 24.65
C THR A 251 -8.08 -22.98 23.89
N PRO A 252 -7.01 -23.75 23.68
CA PRO A 252 -7.15 -25.11 23.17
C PRO A 252 -7.74 -25.97 24.28
N THR A 253 -9.05 -26.21 24.26
CA THR A 253 -9.67 -27.21 25.15
C THR A 253 -9.19 -28.61 24.72
N PRO A 254 -8.49 -29.37 25.57
CA PRO A 254 -8.16 -30.75 25.27
C PRO A 254 -9.41 -31.61 25.50
N ALA A 255 -9.75 -32.44 24.51
CA ALA A 255 -10.61 -33.63 24.62
C ALA A 255 -12.13 -33.50 24.42
N GLU A 256 -12.60 -32.72 23.45
CA GLU A 256 -13.90 -32.99 22.79
C GLU A 256 -13.64 -33.34 21.31
N PRO A 257 -14.32 -34.35 20.72
CA PRO A 257 -14.21 -34.64 19.30
C PRO A 257 -14.52 -33.38 18.49
N TYR A 258 -13.63 -33.04 17.55
CA TYR A 258 -13.66 -31.84 16.71
C TYR A 258 -14.79 -31.88 15.65
N GLU A 259 -16.03 -32.15 16.05
CA GLU A 259 -17.23 -32.11 15.19
C GLU A 259 -18.25 -31.06 15.65
N ALA A 260 -17.95 -30.21 16.65
CA ALA A 260 -18.97 -29.31 17.23
C ALA A 260 -18.51 -27.92 17.67
N GLN A 261 -17.37 -27.39 17.19
CA GLN A 261 -17.20 -25.94 17.12
C GLN A 261 -17.57 -25.51 15.71
N SER A 262 -18.85 -25.18 15.53
CA SER A 262 -19.36 -24.66 14.26
C SER A 262 -18.50 -23.48 13.84
N SER A 263 -18.11 -23.44 12.56
CA SER A 263 -17.58 -22.22 11.99
C SER A 263 -18.42 -21.02 12.39
N PRO A 264 -17.82 -19.84 12.72
CA PRO A 264 -18.60 -18.65 13.00
C PRO A 264 -19.64 -18.54 11.89
N SER A 265 -20.90 -18.38 12.27
CA SER A 265 -21.95 -18.16 11.29
C SER A 265 -21.54 -16.97 10.42
N GLU A 266 -22.01 -16.96 9.18
CA GLU A 266 -21.82 -15.83 8.27
C GLU A 266 -22.17 -14.49 8.95
N ASP A 267 -23.27 -14.48 9.71
CA ASP A 267 -23.71 -13.36 10.55
C ASP A 267 -22.64 -12.88 11.54
N SER A 268 -21.87 -13.80 12.14
CA SER A 268 -20.80 -13.47 13.08
C SER A 268 -19.64 -12.77 12.39
N ARG A 269 -19.22 -13.25 11.20
CA ARG A 269 -18.15 -12.60 10.42
C ARG A 269 -18.57 -11.22 9.93
N LYS A 270 -19.80 -11.09 9.42
CA LYS A 270 -20.37 -9.81 9.01
C LYS A 270 -20.49 -8.83 10.18
N SER A 271 -20.86 -9.31 11.37
CA SER A 271 -20.86 -8.48 12.57
C SER A 271 -19.47 -7.97 12.97
N LEU A 272 -18.42 -8.76 12.75
CA LEU A 272 -17.04 -8.31 12.97
C LEU A 272 -16.58 -7.31 11.90
N GLY A 273 -16.88 -7.59 10.63
CA GLY A 273 -16.55 -6.68 9.52
C GLY A 273 -17.26 -5.34 9.61
N ALA A 274 -18.47 -5.28 10.18
CA ALA A 274 -19.21 -4.04 10.42
C ALA A 274 -18.53 -3.06 11.39
N LEU A 275 -17.48 -3.48 12.11
CA LEU A 275 -16.65 -2.59 12.92
C LEU A 275 -15.71 -1.73 12.06
N VAL A 276 -15.42 -2.18 10.85
CA VAL A 276 -14.44 -1.56 9.97
C VAL A 276 -15.13 -0.50 9.13
N ARG A 277 -14.61 0.73 9.22
CA ARG A 277 -15.04 1.88 8.44
C ARG A 277 -14.47 1.86 7.02
N GLN A 278 -13.21 1.49 6.87
CA GLN A 278 -12.54 1.33 5.58
C GLN A 278 -11.59 0.14 5.66
N CYS A 279 -11.61 -0.71 4.62
CA CYS A 279 -10.70 -1.82 4.46
C CYS A 279 -9.98 -1.67 3.12
N PHE A 280 -8.65 -1.78 3.15
CA PHE A 280 -7.82 -1.92 1.95
C PHE A 280 -7.00 -3.20 2.09
N TYR A 281 -7.08 -4.06 1.08
CA TYR A 281 -6.19 -5.21 0.95
C TYR A 281 -5.57 -5.18 -0.43
N SER A 282 -4.25 -5.18 -0.48
CA SER A 282 -3.53 -5.08 -1.75
C SER A 282 -2.30 -5.96 -1.80
N ARG A 283 -1.86 -6.25 -3.02
CA ARG A 283 -0.58 -6.91 -3.28
C ARG A 283 -0.17 -6.74 -4.73
N LYS A 284 1.14 -6.76 -4.96
CA LYS A 284 1.69 -6.98 -6.30
C LYS A 284 1.44 -8.43 -6.73
N SER A 285 1.40 -8.66 -8.05
CA SER A 285 1.48 -9.99 -8.64
C SER A 285 2.68 -10.76 -8.07
N PHE A 286 2.46 -11.97 -7.57
CA PHE A 286 3.52 -12.83 -7.03
C PHE A 286 4.52 -13.25 -8.10
N MET A 287 5.77 -13.50 -7.69
CA MET A 287 6.77 -14.18 -8.51
C MET A 287 6.52 -15.69 -8.54
N PHE A 288 6.06 -16.26 -7.42
CA PHE A 288 5.83 -17.70 -7.24
C PHE A 288 4.40 -17.99 -6.76
N PRO A 289 3.36 -17.62 -7.54
CA PRO A 289 1.96 -17.77 -7.14
C PRO A 289 1.59 -19.22 -6.75
N GLU A 290 2.19 -20.22 -7.40
CA GLU A 290 1.97 -21.63 -7.16
C GLU A 290 2.42 -22.12 -5.77
N ARG A 291 3.23 -21.33 -5.06
CA ARG A 291 3.75 -21.64 -3.72
C ARG A 291 2.95 -20.98 -2.59
N GLN A 292 2.01 -20.12 -2.94
CA GLN A 292 1.15 -19.47 -1.95
C GLN A 292 0.16 -20.46 -1.32
N LYS A 293 -0.23 -20.17 -0.08
CA LYS A 293 -1.01 -21.06 0.78
C LYS A 293 -2.35 -20.45 1.17
N GLY A 294 -3.27 -21.31 1.58
CA GLY A 294 -4.61 -20.90 2.04
C GLY A 294 -5.33 -20.07 0.98
N PRO A 295 -5.94 -18.92 1.33
CA PRO A 295 -6.64 -18.08 0.36
C PRO A 295 -5.70 -17.48 -0.69
N HIS A 296 -4.41 -17.32 -0.39
CA HIS A 296 -3.48 -16.56 -1.22
C HIS A 296 -3.02 -17.26 -2.50
N ARG A 297 -3.42 -18.52 -2.70
CA ARG A 297 -3.16 -19.28 -3.94
C ARG A 297 -3.94 -18.75 -5.14
N ASP A 298 -5.01 -18.00 -4.90
CA ASP A 298 -5.89 -17.49 -5.96
C ASP A 298 -6.53 -16.17 -5.53
N TRP A 299 -6.50 -15.17 -6.40
CA TRP A 299 -7.07 -13.84 -6.11
C TRP A 299 -8.56 -13.91 -5.77
N MET A 300 -9.34 -14.78 -6.42
CA MET A 300 -10.77 -14.89 -6.13
C MET A 300 -11.05 -15.57 -4.81
N LEU A 301 -10.15 -16.40 -4.28
CA LEU A 301 -10.26 -16.93 -2.91
C LEU A 301 -9.99 -15.84 -1.86
N GLU A 302 -9.01 -14.96 -2.10
CA GLU A 302 -8.75 -13.80 -1.25
C GLU A 302 -9.98 -12.89 -1.20
N VAL A 303 -10.56 -12.55 -2.36
CA VAL A 303 -11.78 -11.73 -2.47
C VAL A 303 -12.97 -12.40 -1.76
N GLN A 304 -13.21 -13.69 -2.00
CA GLN A 304 -14.32 -14.40 -1.34
C GLN A 304 -14.17 -14.42 0.19
N LEU A 305 -12.95 -14.54 0.72
CA LEU A 305 -12.71 -14.48 2.16
C LEU A 305 -12.99 -13.10 2.72
N LEU A 306 -12.56 -12.04 2.03
CA LEU A 306 -12.84 -10.66 2.43
C LEU A 306 -14.35 -10.35 2.37
N ASP A 307 -15.03 -10.80 1.32
CA ASP A 307 -16.49 -10.67 1.17
C ASP A 307 -17.27 -11.48 2.21
N ALA A 308 -16.65 -12.41 2.93
CA ALA A 308 -17.28 -13.07 4.07
C ALA A 308 -17.37 -12.14 5.31
N PHE A 309 -16.49 -11.14 5.40
CA PHE A 309 -16.46 -10.15 6.49
C PHE A 309 -17.11 -8.83 6.08
N PHE A 310 -16.79 -8.32 4.90
CA PHE A 310 -17.18 -6.98 4.47
C PHE A 310 -18.37 -7.04 3.51
N ALA A 311 -19.30 -6.09 3.65
CA ALA A 311 -20.37 -5.89 2.68
C ALA A 311 -19.89 -4.92 1.60
N ASP A 312 -20.34 -5.11 0.36
CA ASP A 312 -20.04 -4.20 -0.76
C ASP A 312 -18.54 -4.01 -1.07
N GLY A 313 -17.74 -5.06 -0.88
CA GLY A 313 -16.35 -5.09 -1.31
C GLY A 313 -16.21 -4.94 -2.83
N SER A 314 -15.14 -4.27 -3.25
CA SER A 314 -14.80 -4.10 -4.67
C SER A 314 -13.36 -4.55 -4.92
N ALA A 315 -13.16 -5.38 -5.94
CA ALA A 315 -11.87 -5.95 -6.31
C ALA A 315 -11.41 -5.49 -7.69
N TYR A 316 -10.15 -5.08 -7.80
CA TYR A 316 -9.56 -4.46 -8.98
C TYR A 316 -8.22 -5.08 -9.33
N THR A 317 -7.93 -5.13 -10.64
CA THR A 317 -6.59 -5.38 -11.17
C THR A 317 -6.07 -4.13 -11.86
N VAL A 318 -4.94 -3.63 -11.39
CA VAL A 318 -4.32 -2.38 -11.83
C VAL A 318 -3.01 -2.72 -12.54
N GLY A 319 -2.96 -2.44 -13.85
CA GLY A 319 -1.80 -2.80 -14.69
C GLY A 319 -2.11 -3.91 -15.67
N LYS A 320 -1.06 -4.50 -16.25
CA LYS A 320 -1.20 -5.54 -17.29
C LYS A 320 -1.45 -6.89 -16.64
N MET A 321 -2.60 -7.50 -16.90
CA MET A 321 -2.94 -8.84 -16.38
C MET A 321 -1.94 -9.93 -16.80
N ASN A 322 -1.30 -9.75 -17.96
CA ASN A 322 -0.27 -10.66 -18.49
C ASN A 322 1.16 -10.21 -18.16
N GLY A 323 1.33 -9.32 -17.19
CA GLY A 323 2.62 -8.80 -16.75
C GLY A 323 2.55 -8.29 -15.32
N ASP A 324 3.37 -7.29 -15.02
CA ASP A 324 3.39 -6.63 -13.73
C ASP A 324 2.06 -5.89 -13.48
N HIS A 325 1.31 -6.36 -12.48
CA HIS A 325 0.08 -5.75 -12.02
C HIS A 325 0.00 -5.74 -10.49
N TRP A 326 -0.91 -4.91 -9.99
CA TRP A 326 -1.23 -4.76 -8.59
C TRP A 326 -2.71 -5.07 -8.40
N LEU A 327 -3.03 -5.80 -7.34
CA LEU A 327 -4.38 -6.22 -6.99
C LEU A 327 -4.84 -5.41 -5.79
N LEU A 328 -6.09 -4.96 -5.82
CA LEU A 328 -6.72 -4.19 -4.76
C LEU A 328 -8.08 -4.76 -4.46
N TYR A 329 -8.36 -4.99 -3.20
CA TYR A 329 -9.68 -5.10 -2.64
C TYR A 329 -9.90 -3.90 -1.74
N MET A 330 -11.02 -3.21 -1.89
CA MET A 330 -11.41 -2.13 -1.00
C MET A 330 -12.87 -2.23 -0.61
N CYS A 331 -13.17 -1.82 0.62
CA CYS A 331 -14.53 -1.69 1.13
C CYS A 331 -14.60 -0.41 1.95
N CYS A 332 -15.42 0.55 1.49
CA CYS A 332 -15.59 1.86 2.12
C CYS A 332 -17.10 2.13 2.33
N PRO A 333 -17.77 1.45 3.29
CA PRO A 333 -19.22 1.57 3.46
C PRO A 333 -19.72 3.00 3.76
N GLY A 334 -18.85 3.83 4.34
CA GLY A 334 -19.16 5.22 4.69
C GLY A 334 -19.46 6.14 3.49
N ASP A 335 -19.01 5.78 2.29
CA ASP A 335 -19.17 6.60 1.08
C ASP A 335 -20.63 6.61 0.59
N LYS A 336 -21.44 5.61 0.97
CA LYS A 336 -22.85 5.48 0.57
C LYS A 336 -23.86 6.16 1.52
N GLU A 337 -23.44 6.55 2.73
CA GLU A 337 -24.35 7.15 3.71
C GLU A 337 -24.75 8.60 3.35
N GLU A 338 -23.95 9.33 2.56
CA GLU A 338 -24.28 10.71 2.16
C GLU A 338 -25.46 10.79 1.16
N GLU A 339 -25.72 9.75 0.36
CA GLU A 339 -26.87 9.73 -0.56
C GLU A 339 -28.19 9.27 0.11
N ALA A 340 -28.14 8.63 1.29
CA ALA A 340 -29.28 7.91 1.88
C ALA A 340 -29.88 8.60 3.13
N ALA A 341 -30.02 9.92 3.12
CA ALA A 341 -30.58 10.69 4.23
C ALA A 341 -32.12 10.57 4.43
N ASP A 342 -32.76 9.46 4.05
CA ASP A 342 -34.24 9.34 4.10
C ASP A 342 -34.78 7.99 4.62
N SER A 343 -34.02 7.23 5.42
CA SER A 343 -34.50 5.98 6.05
C SER A 343 -34.29 5.96 7.58
N PRO A 344 -35.24 5.43 8.37
CA PRO A 344 -35.13 5.41 9.83
C PRO A 344 -34.09 4.37 10.30
N PRO A 345 -33.31 4.67 11.35
CA PRO A 345 -32.13 3.87 11.69
C PRO A 345 -32.49 2.53 12.32
N ALA A 346 -31.83 1.46 11.86
CA ALA A 346 -31.81 0.17 12.51
C ALA A 346 -31.09 0.27 13.87
N GLN A 347 -31.71 -0.32 14.88
CA GLN A 347 -31.37 -0.19 16.30
C GLN A 347 -30.12 -0.96 16.69
N LEU A 348 -28.93 -0.45 16.34
CA LEU A 348 -27.68 -0.62 17.09
C LEU A 348 -26.73 0.59 16.92
N ALA A 349 -27.22 1.70 16.35
CA ALA A 349 -26.46 2.93 16.21
C ALA A 349 -26.14 3.54 17.58
N VAL A 350 -24.87 3.49 17.95
CA VAL A 350 -24.28 4.32 19.01
C VAL A 350 -24.67 5.77 18.71
N GLN A 351 -25.39 6.42 19.63
CA GLN A 351 -25.85 7.79 19.43
C GLN A 351 -24.63 8.73 19.33
N ARG A 352 -24.36 9.25 18.14
CA ARG A 352 -23.40 10.33 17.91
C ARG A 352 -23.90 11.60 18.62
N PRO A 353 -23.11 12.25 19.49
CA PRO A 353 -23.47 13.57 20.04
C PRO A 353 -23.52 14.62 18.92
N LEU A 354 -24.42 15.59 19.11
CA LEU A 354 -24.76 16.67 18.20
C LEU A 354 -23.57 17.42 17.58
N HIS A 355 -23.72 17.68 16.28
CA HIS A 355 -22.88 18.48 15.38
C HIS A 355 -22.31 19.75 16.04
N LEU A 356 -21.01 19.71 16.34
CA LEU A 356 -20.13 20.88 16.44
C LEU A 356 -19.29 20.90 15.15
N PRO A 357 -18.89 22.06 14.59
CA PRO A 357 -17.97 22.07 13.46
C PRO A 357 -16.67 21.40 13.92
N SER A 358 -16.33 20.26 13.33
CA SER A 358 -15.11 19.55 13.67
C SER A 358 -13.92 20.46 13.38
N PRO A 359 -12.98 20.70 14.33
CA PRO A 359 -11.64 21.08 13.92
C PRO A 359 -11.15 19.96 13.00
N GLY A 360 -10.85 20.28 11.74
CA GLY A 360 -10.67 19.30 10.66
C GLY A 360 -9.83 18.10 11.09
N SER A 361 -10.40 16.89 11.00
CA SER A 361 -9.68 15.65 11.26
C SER A 361 -8.66 15.43 10.14
N ILE A 362 -7.39 15.74 10.42
CA ILE A 362 -6.30 15.75 9.45
C ILE A 362 -6.00 14.35 8.91
N ASP A 363 -6.21 13.29 9.70
CA ASP A 363 -5.69 11.94 9.42
C ASP A 363 -6.33 11.28 8.18
N ALA A 364 -7.62 10.92 8.19
CA ALA A 364 -8.24 10.32 7.00
C ALA A 364 -8.38 11.30 5.81
N ALA A 365 -8.59 12.59 6.07
CA ALA A 365 -8.75 13.60 5.02
C ALA A 365 -7.43 13.92 4.28
N ASN A 366 -6.28 13.63 4.89
CA ASN A 366 -4.97 13.78 4.25
C ASN A 366 -4.23 12.44 4.10
N ASP A 367 -4.94 11.32 4.25
CA ASP A 367 -4.33 10.00 4.15
C ASP A 367 -3.76 9.79 2.75
N GLN A 368 -2.54 9.28 2.72
CA GLN A 368 -1.79 9.01 1.51
C GLN A 368 -0.88 7.82 1.81
N THR A 369 -0.78 6.90 0.87
CA THR A 369 0.14 5.75 0.92
C THR A 369 0.90 5.67 -0.39
N LEU A 370 2.22 5.85 -0.34
CA LEU A 370 3.14 5.65 -1.45
C LEU A 370 3.81 4.30 -1.29
N GLU A 371 3.68 3.41 -2.27
CA GLU A 371 4.48 2.18 -2.35
C GLU A 371 5.39 2.19 -3.59
N ILE A 372 6.63 1.77 -3.41
CA ILE A 372 7.62 1.58 -4.48
C ILE A 372 8.07 0.12 -4.43
N LEU A 373 7.62 -0.66 -5.41
CA LEU A 373 7.80 -2.11 -5.47
C LEU A 373 8.80 -2.45 -6.57
N MET A 374 9.93 -3.05 -6.20
CA MET A 374 11.13 -3.14 -7.02
C MET A 374 11.51 -4.60 -7.24
N THR A 375 11.77 -4.98 -8.50
CA THR A 375 12.24 -6.33 -8.86
C THR A 375 13.49 -6.26 -9.73
N HIS A 376 14.23 -7.37 -9.78
CA HIS A 376 15.48 -7.49 -10.53
C HIS A 376 16.50 -6.43 -10.07
N LEU A 377 16.78 -6.41 -8.77
CA LEU A 377 17.77 -5.51 -8.21
C LEU A 377 19.15 -5.80 -8.84
N SER A 378 19.97 -4.76 -9.03
CA SER A 378 21.34 -4.98 -9.54
C SER A 378 22.14 -5.88 -8.59
N SER A 379 23.09 -6.68 -9.09
CA SER A 379 24.00 -7.45 -8.21
C SER A 379 24.73 -6.56 -7.19
N ARG A 380 25.01 -5.30 -7.56
CA ARG A 380 25.63 -4.30 -6.66
C ARG A 380 24.69 -3.87 -5.54
N SER A 381 23.39 -3.81 -5.83
CA SER A 381 22.35 -3.60 -4.83
C SER A 381 22.22 -4.80 -3.90
N CYS A 382 22.01 -5.99 -4.45
CA CYS A 382 21.88 -7.23 -3.69
C CYS A 382 23.05 -7.47 -2.73
N SER A 383 24.30 -7.24 -3.19
CA SER A 383 25.49 -7.51 -2.38
C SER A 383 25.60 -6.64 -1.12
N ARG A 384 24.92 -5.49 -1.05
CA ARG A 384 24.86 -4.64 0.15
C ARG A 384 24.00 -5.23 1.26
N PHE A 385 23.11 -6.17 0.93
CA PHE A 385 22.17 -6.81 1.85
C PHE A 385 22.59 -8.25 2.18
N ASN A 386 23.86 -8.59 1.97
CA ASN A 386 24.46 -9.85 2.38
C ASN A 386 25.20 -9.67 3.72
N PHE A 387 24.88 -10.53 4.68
CA PHE A 387 25.37 -10.49 6.05
C PHE A 387 25.86 -11.89 6.47
N PRO A 388 26.97 -12.38 5.89
CA PRO A 388 27.48 -13.69 6.23
C PRO A 388 27.86 -13.77 7.72
N PRO A 389 27.80 -14.96 8.35
CA PRO A 389 28.03 -15.12 9.79
C PRO A 389 29.37 -14.55 10.27
N GLU A 390 30.40 -14.60 9.42
CA GLU A 390 31.74 -14.08 9.68
C GLU A 390 31.89 -12.55 9.58
N MET A 391 30.87 -11.83 9.10
CA MET A 391 30.91 -10.36 8.98
C MET A 391 31.12 -9.72 10.36
N ALA A 392 32.05 -8.76 10.45
CA ALA A 392 32.32 -8.03 11.67
C ALA A 392 31.11 -7.18 12.09
N VAL A 393 30.71 -7.27 13.35
CA VAL A 393 29.65 -6.42 13.91
C VAL A 393 30.25 -5.06 14.27
N PRO A 394 29.64 -3.94 13.83
CA PRO A 394 30.02 -2.61 14.27
C PRO A 394 29.96 -2.50 15.81
N SER A 395 30.98 -1.89 16.42
CA SER A 395 30.92 -1.58 17.86
C SER A 395 29.75 -0.63 18.11
N ALA A 396 28.85 -0.98 19.04
CA ALA A 396 27.75 -0.12 19.44
C ALA A 396 28.29 1.28 19.77
N SER A 397 27.84 2.30 19.03
CA SER A 397 28.13 3.68 19.39
C SER A 397 27.49 3.95 20.75
N THR A 398 28.20 4.67 21.62
CA THR A 398 27.73 5.06 22.96
C THR A 398 26.46 5.90 22.84
N GLY A 399 25.29 5.26 22.84
CA GLY A 399 24.00 5.89 22.59
C GLY A 399 22.87 4.91 22.26
N ALA A 400 23.18 3.75 21.66
CA ALA A 400 22.24 2.64 21.54
C ALA A 400 22.25 1.81 22.83
N GLY A 401 21.07 1.44 23.34
CA GLY A 401 20.92 0.63 24.56
C GLY A 401 21.79 -0.64 24.54
N ALA A 402 22.22 -1.07 25.71
CA ALA A 402 23.23 -2.12 25.91
C ALA A 402 22.80 -3.56 25.52
N SER A 403 21.71 -3.75 24.75
CA SER A 403 21.16 -5.07 24.35
C SER A 403 20.78 -5.20 22.87
N SER A 404 21.35 -4.42 21.96
CA SER A 404 21.06 -4.59 20.53
C SER A 404 21.77 -5.82 19.98
N ASP A 405 21.03 -6.82 19.49
CA ASP A 405 21.60 -8.02 18.88
C ASP A 405 22.28 -7.74 17.54
N ARG A 406 22.99 -8.75 17.00
CA ARG A 406 23.77 -8.66 15.77
C ARG A 406 22.95 -8.14 14.58
N GLY A 407 21.71 -8.61 14.41
CA GLY A 407 20.86 -8.22 13.29
C GLY A 407 20.53 -6.74 13.33
N HIS A 408 20.21 -6.22 14.52
CA HIS A 408 19.94 -4.80 14.71
C HIS A 408 21.17 -3.91 14.51
N LEU A 409 22.34 -4.31 15.02
CA LEU A 409 23.57 -3.56 14.85
C LEU A 409 24.00 -3.44 13.37
N LEU A 410 23.89 -4.54 12.62
CA LEU A 410 24.18 -4.57 11.19
C LEU A 410 23.12 -3.80 10.38
N GLY A 411 21.84 -3.96 10.73
CA GLY A 411 20.73 -3.25 10.09
C GLY A 411 20.86 -1.74 10.24
N LEU A 412 21.14 -1.24 11.44
CA LEU A 412 21.30 0.19 11.69
C LEU A 412 22.54 0.77 10.99
N ASP A 413 23.67 0.05 11.00
CA ASP A 413 24.89 0.46 10.29
C ASP A 413 24.67 0.54 8.77
N LEU A 414 23.98 -0.44 8.18
CA LEU A 414 23.60 -0.38 6.77
C LEU A 414 22.66 0.80 6.50
N SER A 415 21.68 1.03 7.37
CA SER A 415 20.72 2.14 7.24
C SER A 415 21.43 3.49 7.19
N SER A 416 22.44 3.68 8.04
CA SER A 416 23.29 4.87 8.04
C SER A 416 24.07 5.00 6.73
N LYS A 417 24.72 3.93 6.27
CA LYS A 417 25.50 3.92 5.02
C LYS A 417 24.67 4.19 3.77
N LEU A 418 23.40 3.77 3.76
CA LEU A 418 22.46 4.00 2.67
C LEU A 418 21.79 5.38 2.75
N GLY A 419 22.01 6.14 3.83
CA GLY A 419 21.36 7.44 4.06
C GLY A 419 19.87 7.33 4.34
N LEU A 420 19.41 6.20 4.87
CA LEU A 420 18.00 5.97 5.24
C LEU A 420 17.61 6.74 6.50
N ILE A 421 18.54 6.91 7.43
CA ILE A 421 18.32 7.62 8.71
C ILE A 421 17.96 9.09 8.47
N ASP A 422 18.58 9.70 7.47
CA ASP A 422 18.42 11.12 7.14
C ASP A 422 17.36 11.36 6.05
N MET A 423 16.59 10.32 5.67
CA MET A 423 15.58 10.42 4.60
C MET A 423 14.44 11.37 4.96
N PHE A 424 14.04 11.35 6.24
CA PHE A 424 13.05 12.27 6.80
C PHE A 424 13.57 12.86 8.13
N PRO A 425 13.20 14.11 8.46
CA PRO A 425 13.59 14.71 9.73
C PRO A 425 12.95 13.97 10.92
N ASN A 426 13.65 13.93 12.05
CA ASN A 426 13.19 13.33 13.31
C ASN A 426 12.78 11.85 13.20
N THR A 427 13.37 11.12 12.25
CA THR A 427 13.11 9.70 12.05
C THR A 427 13.63 8.88 13.24
N ILE A 428 12.76 8.04 13.81
CA ILE A 428 13.11 6.98 14.74
C ILE A 428 13.07 5.67 13.95
N ILE A 429 14.22 5.05 13.71
CA ILE A 429 14.35 3.84 12.89
C ILE A 429 14.68 2.62 13.75
N ASP A 430 14.09 1.50 13.38
CA ASP A 430 14.39 0.17 13.86
C ASP A 430 14.63 -0.74 12.65
N ALA A 431 15.87 -1.24 12.52
CA ALA A 431 16.34 -1.91 11.32
C ALA A 431 17.06 -3.20 11.69
N PHE A 432 16.78 -4.26 10.93
CA PHE A 432 17.28 -5.61 11.17
C PHE A 432 17.88 -6.22 9.90
N ALA A 433 19.08 -6.77 10.03
CA ALA A 433 19.77 -7.54 8.99
C ALA A 433 19.62 -9.05 9.25
N PHE A 434 19.12 -9.78 8.25
CA PHE A 434 18.91 -11.23 8.30
C PHE A 434 20.15 -11.98 7.82
N GLU A 435 20.38 -13.16 8.39
CA GLU A 435 21.48 -14.05 8.03
C GLU A 435 20.97 -15.21 7.15
N PRO A 436 21.64 -15.54 6.03
CA PRO A 436 22.87 -14.93 5.50
C PRO A 436 22.64 -13.63 4.72
N CYS A 437 21.40 -13.27 4.41
CA CYS A 437 21.07 -12.07 3.67
C CYS A 437 19.62 -11.66 3.95
N GLY A 438 19.30 -10.41 3.60
CA GLY A 438 17.96 -9.82 3.79
C GLY A 438 17.99 -8.66 4.78
N TYR A 439 17.05 -7.73 4.62
CA TYR A 439 16.98 -6.53 5.45
C TYR A 439 15.53 -6.08 5.60
N SER A 440 15.17 -5.64 6.81
CA SER A 440 13.88 -5.04 7.12
C SER A 440 14.09 -3.82 7.99
N ALA A 441 13.33 -2.75 7.76
CA ALA A 441 13.36 -1.60 8.64
C ALA A 441 12.00 -0.93 8.73
N ASN A 442 11.63 -0.58 9.96
CA ASN A 442 10.53 0.30 10.26
C ASN A 442 11.05 1.64 10.73
N ALA A 443 10.32 2.69 10.39
CA ALA A 443 10.60 4.01 10.89
C ALA A 443 9.33 4.74 11.28
N VAL A 444 9.43 5.49 12.36
CA VAL A 444 8.37 6.36 12.89
C VAL A 444 8.85 7.80 12.79
N ILE A 445 8.00 8.65 12.24
CA ILE A 445 8.16 10.09 12.20
C ILE A 445 7.07 10.67 13.11
N PRO A 446 7.44 11.21 14.28
CA PRO A 446 6.47 11.80 15.22
C PRO A 446 5.70 12.95 14.58
N ALA A 447 4.45 13.15 15.04
CA ALA A 447 3.67 14.32 14.65
C ALA A 447 4.43 15.62 14.98
N SER A 448 4.31 16.62 14.10
CA SER A 448 4.88 17.95 14.30
C SER A 448 3.87 19.03 13.91
N ALA A 449 4.16 20.31 14.18
CA ALA A 449 3.22 21.38 13.92
C ALA A 449 2.82 21.42 12.42
N GLY A 450 1.58 21.04 12.12
CA GLY A 450 1.04 21.01 10.75
C GLY A 450 1.22 19.70 9.98
N CYS A 451 1.85 18.68 10.57
CA CYS A 451 2.02 17.35 9.96
C CYS A 451 1.60 16.24 10.93
N SER A 452 0.75 15.32 10.47
CA SER A 452 0.42 14.09 11.22
C SER A 452 1.65 13.20 11.36
N ALA A 453 1.62 12.30 12.35
CA ALA A 453 2.64 11.28 12.48
C ALA A 453 2.60 10.33 11.27
N GLY A 454 3.76 9.88 10.83
CA GLY A 454 3.87 9.00 9.69
C GLY A 454 4.89 7.89 9.91
N TYR A 455 4.87 6.89 9.04
CA TYR A 455 5.84 5.82 9.01
C TYR A 455 6.45 5.69 7.63
N TRP A 456 7.59 5.02 7.58
CA TRP A 456 8.02 4.34 6.37
C TRP A 456 8.59 2.97 6.71
N THR A 457 8.51 2.04 5.78
CA THR A 457 9.05 0.68 5.92
C THR A 457 9.77 0.22 4.66
N ILE A 458 10.80 -0.60 4.86
CA ILE A 458 11.60 -1.20 3.79
C ILE A 458 11.75 -2.70 4.05
N HIS A 459 11.58 -3.51 3.01
CA HIS A 459 11.87 -4.94 3.03
C HIS A 459 12.69 -5.33 1.81
N VAL A 460 13.71 -6.16 2.00
CA VAL A 460 14.65 -6.55 0.93
C VAL A 460 14.91 -8.04 0.95
N THR A 461 14.67 -8.67 -0.20
CA THR A 461 15.01 -10.05 -0.56
C THR A 461 16.08 -9.98 -1.65
N PRO A 462 17.38 -10.13 -1.31
CA PRO A 462 18.47 -9.84 -2.25
C PRO A 462 18.85 -11.01 -3.18
N GLU A 463 18.25 -12.19 -3.04
CA GLU A 463 18.55 -13.36 -3.85
C GLU A 463 18.42 -13.06 -5.36
N GLU A 464 19.49 -13.26 -6.14
CA GLU A 464 19.58 -12.70 -7.51
C GLU A 464 18.40 -13.14 -8.42
N ASP A 465 17.99 -14.42 -8.34
CA ASP A 465 16.93 -15.00 -9.17
C ASP A 465 15.50 -14.57 -8.77
N SER A 466 15.35 -13.96 -7.58
CA SER A 466 14.06 -13.52 -7.04
C SER A 466 14.15 -12.18 -6.34
N SER A 467 15.10 -11.34 -6.77
CA SER A 467 15.46 -10.14 -6.03
C SER A 467 14.31 -9.15 -6.00
N TYR A 468 13.98 -8.71 -4.80
CA TYR A 468 12.84 -7.85 -4.50
C TYR A 468 13.20 -6.84 -3.42
N ALA A 469 12.70 -5.61 -3.57
CA ALA A 469 12.66 -4.66 -2.48
C ALA A 469 11.33 -3.90 -2.51
N SER A 470 10.85 -3.52 -1.33
CA SER A 470 9.72 -2.61 -1.18
C SER A 470 10.14 -1.40 -0.35
N PHE A 471 9.56 -0.26 -0.68
CA PHE A 471 9.53 0.92 0.17
C PHE A 471 8.08 1.37 0.26
N GLU A 472 7.60 1.66 1.46
CA GLU A 472 6.24 2.17 1.69
C GLU A 472 6.28 3.30 2.70
N THR A 473 5.45 4.32 2.51
CA THR A 473 5.28 5.40 3.48
C THR A 473 3.89 6.01 3.40
N ASN A 474 3.39 6.47 4.54
CA ASN A 474 2.21 7.34 4.58
C ASN A 474 2.56 8.81 4.90
N VAL A 475 3.83 9.16 4.87
CA VAL A 475 4.30 10.52 5.15
C VAL A 475 3.95 11.40 3.96
N ARG A 476 3.05 12.35 4.16
CA ARG A 476 2.70 13.32 3.13
C ARG A 476 3.88 14.24 2.86
N LEU A 477 4.34 14.26 1.61
CA LEU A 477 5.40 15.14 1.16
C LEU A 477 4.82 16.26 0.29
N PRO A 478 5.38 17.48 0.33
CA PRO A 478 4.91 18.58 -0.50
C PRO A 478 5.10 18.26 -1.99
N SER A 479 4.08 18.54 -2.81
CA SER A 479 4.17 18.42 -4.27
C SER A 479 5.16 19.45 -4.86
N ASN A 480 5.65 19.20 -6.08
CA ASN A 480 6.54 20.10 -6.79
C ASN A 480 5.84 21.45 -7.07
N GLY A 481 6.06 22.46 -6.23
CA GLY A 481 5.51 23.81 -6.45
C GLY A 481 5.28 24.64 -5.19
N LYS A 482 5.11 24.01 -4.02
CA LYS A 482 5.10 24.71 -2.72
C LYS A 482 6.52 24.85 -2.19
N GLY A 483 7.33 25.64 -2.89
CA GLY A 483 8.60 26.13 -2.37
C GLY A 483 8.41 27.51 -1.76
N GLU A 484 7.88 27.61 -0.54
CA GLU A 484 8.33 28.68 0.34
C GLU A 484 9.78 28.35 0.70
N ALA A 485 10.70 28.98 -0.01
CA ALA A 485 12.14 28.76 0.10
C ALA A 485 12.77 29.26 1.42
N ASP A 486 11.98 29.45 2.48
CA ASP A 486 12.40 30.19 3.68
C ASP A 486 12.37 29.38 5.01
N GLU A 487 11.94 28.11 5.01
CA GLU A 487 12.15 27.20 6.17
C GLU A 487 13.35 26.27 5.88
N PRO A 488 14.52 26.49 6.54
CA PRO A 488 15.70 25.67 6.34
C PRO A 488 15.50 24.28 6.99
N GLY A 489 14.96 23.32 6.24
CA GLY A 489 14.83 21.94 6.71
C GLY A 489 14.00 20.99 5.84
N MET A 490 13.11 21.46 4.98
CA MET A 490 12.19 20.60 4.21
C MET A 490 12.54 20.57 2.72
N ALA A 491 13.64 19.88 2.37
CA ALA A 491 14.12 19.79 0.97
C ALA A 491 13.55 18.59 0.17
N MET A 492 12.80 17.70 0.81
CA MET A 492 12.36 16.44 0.21
C MET A 492 10.92 16.52 -0.28
N ASN A 493 10.69 16.13 -1.53
CA ASN A 493 9.36 15.97 -2.14
C ASN A 493 9.18 14.55 -2.68
N THR A 494 7.96 14.19 -3.07
CA THR A 494 7.61 12.83 -3.55
C THR A 494 8.51 12.37 -4.70
N THR A 495 8.81 13.25 -5.66
CA THR A 495 9.68 12.94 -6.80
C THR A 495 11.13 12.68 -6.36
N ALA A 496 11.66 13.50 -5.46
CA ALA A 496 13.01 13.36 -4.93
C ALA A 496 13.15 12.08 -4.08
N LEU A 497 12.12 11.75 -3.29
CA LEU A 497 12.03 10.49 -2.55
C LEU A 497 12.09 9.28 -3.46
N ILE A 498 11.22 9.24 -4.48
CA ILE A 498 11.22 8.13 -5.44
C ILE A 498 12.60 8.02 -6.13
N GLY A 499 13.20 9.15 -6.50
CA GLY A 499 14.54 9.18 -7.10
C GLY A 499 15.63 8.65 -6.17
N GLN A 500 15.57 8.97 -4.87
CA GLN A 500 16.50 8.46 -3.87
C GLN A 500 16.32 6.95 -3.65
N VAL A 501 15.09 6.47 -3.50
CA VAL A 501 14.77 5.03 -3.37
C VAL A 501 15.25 4.27 -4.61
N ALA A 502 14.95 4.76 -5.81
CA ALA A 502 15.41 4.16 -7.07
C ALA A 502 16.95 4.06 -7.14
N LYS A 503 17.66 5.09 -6.66
CA LYS A 503 19.12 5.11 -6.60
C LYS A 503 19.68 4.12 -5.57
N ILE A 504 19.00 3.95 -4.44
CA ILE A 504 19.42 3.01 -3.39
C ILE A 504 19.30 1.58 -3.91
N PHE A 505 18.18 1.22 -4.51
CA PHE A 505 17.90 -0.18 -4.85
C PHE A 505 18.30 -0.59 -6.26
N GLU A 506 18.53 0.36 -7.17
CA GLU A 506 19.03 0.12 -8.54
C GLU A 506 18.24 -0.99 -9.26
N ALA A 507 16.91 -0.94 -9.17
CA ALA A 507 16.01 -1.99 -9.66
C ALA A 507 15.97 -2.06 -11.19
N GLY A 508 15.81 -3.25 -11.76
CA GLY A 508 15.57 -3.46 -13.18
C GLY A 508 14.14 -3.11 -13.59
N LYS A 509 13.17 -3.34 -12.69
CA LYS A 509 11.78 -2.93 -12.84
C LYS A 509 11.24 -2.32 -11.55
N MET A 510 10.30 -1.39 -11.69
CA MET A 510 9.72 -0.67 -10.56
C MET A 510 8.24 -0.37 -10.83
N SER A 511 7.38 -0.72 -9.88
CA SER A 511 5.97 -0.33 -9.88
C SER A 511 5.76 0.63 -8.71
N ILE A 512 5.11 1.76 -8.96
CA ILE A 512 4.86 2.77 -7.93
C ILE A 512 3.36 2.99 -7.84
N THR A 513 2.81 2.85 -6.65
CA THR A 513 1.42 3.18 -6.32
C THR A 513 1.40 4.39 -5.41
N LEU A 514 0.52 5.34 -5.70
CA LEU A 514 0.17 6.42 -4.80
C LEU A 514 -1.33 6.38 -4.60
N PHE A 515 -1.74 6.03 -3.40
CA PHE A 515 -3.13 6.03 -2.96
C PHE A 515 -3.34 7.27 -2.10
N SER A 516 -4.37 8.06 -2.35
CA SER A 516 -4.59 9.33 -1.62
C SER A 516 -6.07 9.59 -1.44
N SER A 517 -6.45 10.02 -0.25
CA SER A 517 -7.81 10.43 0.10
C SER A 517 -8.19 11.71 -0.64
N ARG A 518 -9.44 11.80 -1.12
CA ARG A 518 -10.01 13.00 -1.71
C ARG A 518 -10.62 13.87 -0.60
N GLN A 519 -10.30 15.17 -0.61
CA GLN A 519 -10.96 16.11 0.29
C GLN A 519 -12.34 16.53 -0.26
N ALA A 520 -13.37 16.49 0.58
CA ALA A 520 -14.76 16.79 0.22
C ALA A 520 -15.06 18.27 -0.14
N ASN A 521 -14.05 19.14 -0.26
CA ASN A 521 -14.24 20.57 -0.50
C ASN A 521 -14.25 20.96 -2.00
N ASP A 522 -14.34 20.00 -2.92
CA ASP A 522 -14.53 20.28 -4.35
C ASP A 522 -15.99 20.65 -4.68
N ASP A 523 -16.56 21.57 -3.90
CA ASP A 523 -17.84 22.20 -4.15
C ASP A 523 -17.63 23.24 -5.26
N ASP A 524 -17.59 22.77 -6.52
CA ASP A 524 -17.77 23.35 -7.87
C ASP A 524 -17.92 24.89 -8.05
N SER A 525 -17.26 25.72 -7.22
CA SER A 525 -17.64 27.13 -7.04
C SER A 525 -16.50 28.12 -6.72
N SER A 526 -15.27 27.85 -7.17
CA SER A 526 -14.27 28.92 -7.29
C SER A 526 -13.41 28.79 -8.54
N ASP A 527 -13.51 29.81 -9.40
CA ASP A 527 -12.67 30.09 -10.58
C ASP A 527 -11.17 30.35 -10.24
N ASP A 528 -10.60 29.70 -9.23
CA ASP A 528 -9.19 29.82 -8.88
C ASP A 528 -8.38 28.69 -9.55
N GLU A 529 -7.59 29.03 -10.56
CA GLU A 529 -6.70 28.13 -11.33
C GLU A 529 -5.55 27.47 -10.53
N ALA A 530 -5.63 27.42 -9.19
CA ALA A 530 -4.69 26.68 -8.39
C ALA A 530 -5.20 25.24 -8.24
N ALA A 531 -4.64 24.29 -9.01
CA ALA A 531 -4.91 22.85 -8.84
C ALA A 531 -4.90 22.45 -7.35
N SER A 532 -5.81 21.60 -6.90
CA SER A 532 -5.79 21.02 -5.55
C SER A 532 -4.46 20.29 -5.30
N ASP A 533 -4.05 20.13 -4.05
CA ASP A 533 -2.79 19.43 -3.73
C ASP A 533 -2.85 17.97 -4.22
N GLU A 534 -4.04 17.36 -4.19
CA GLU A 534 -4.35 16.03 -4.72
C GLU A 534 -4.13 15.96 -6.24
N ALA A 535 -4.68 16.92 -7.00
CA ALA A 535 -4.48 17.01 -8.43
C ALA A 535 -2.99 17.22 -8.79
N ARG A 536 -2.23 17.91 -7.93
CA ARG A 536 -0.77 18.08 -8.09
C ARG A 536 -0.03 16.78 -7.82
N ASP A 537 -0.35 16.04 -6.77
CA ASP A 537 0.29 14.76 -6.45
C ASP A 537 0.07 13.73 -7.57
N VAL A 538 -1.16 13.66 -8.07
CA VAL A 538 -1.51 12.86 -9.25
C VAL A 538 -0.69 13.33 -10.46
N TYR A 539 -0.63 14.63 -10.72
CA TYR A 539 0.16 15.20 -11.83
C TYR A 539 1.66 14.89 -11.71
N ASP A 540 2.24 15.04 -10.52
CA ASP A 540 3.66 14.81 -10.26
C ASP A 540 4.03 13.36 -10.54
N LEU A 541 3.26 12.40 -10.02
CA LEU A 541 3.56 10.99 -10.27
C LEU A 541 3.28 10.59 -11.72
N THR A 542 2.21 11.10 -12.32
CA THR A 542 1.88 10.84 -13.73
C THR A 542 2.86 11.47 -14.73
N THR A 543 3.60 12.50 -14.32
CA THR A 543 4.63 13.17 -15.12
C THR A 543 6.06 12.83 -14.70
N LEU A 544 6.23 12.07 -13.62
CA LEU A 544 7.51 11.62 -13.07
C LEU A 544 8.46 11.12 -14.16
N LYS A 545 9.70 11.64 -14.13
CA LYS A 545 10.82 11.19 -14.95
C LYS A 545 11.93 10.69 -14.04
N LEU A 546 12.28 9.42 -14.18
CA LEU A 546 13.37 8.80 -13.46
C LEU A 546 14.59 8.63 -14.37
N PRO A 547 15.73 9.27 -14.08
CA PRO A 547 16.95 9.10 -14.86
C PRO A 547 17.35 7.64 -14.95
N GLY A 548 17.64 7.16 -16.16
CA GLY A 548 18.04 5.77 -16.39
C GLY A 548 16.88 4.77 -16.51
N TYR A 549 15.63 5.22 -16.42
CA TYR A 549 14.42 4.40 -16.55
C TYR A 549 13.49 4.90 -17.66
N ALA A 550 12.74 3.97 -18.26
CA ALA A 550 11.64 4.25 -19.17
C ALA A 550 10.32 3.88 -18.51
N ARG A 551 9.38 4.84 -18.45
CA ARG A 551 8.00 4.57 -18.02
C ARG A 551 7.28 3.75 -19.09
N LYS A 552 6.69 2.63 -18.69
CA LYS A 552 5.96 1.70 -19.58
C LYS A 552 4.46 1.82 -19.44
N ASP A 553 3.98 2.01 -18.22
CA ASP A 553 2.56 2.12 -17.92
C ASP A 553 2.31 3.28 -16.98
N ARG A 554 1.11 3.84 -17.12
CA ARG A 554 0.57 4.91 -16.29
C ARG A 554 -0.94 4.78 -16.29
N ILE A 555 -1.50 4.57 -15.11
CA ILE A 555 -2.93 4.36 -14.89
C ILE A 555 -3.31 5.22 -13.70
N ALA A 556 -4.43 5.94 -13.83
CA ALA A 556 -5.06 6.64 -12.74
C ALA A 556 -6.47 6.08 -12.59
N TYR A 557 -6.85 5.73 -11.38
CA TYR A 557 -8.21 5.38 -11.00
C TYR A 557 -8.73 6.43 -10.04
N GLU A 558 -9.98 6.81 -10.24
CA GLU A 558 -10.76 7.63 -9.32
C GLU A 558 -11.79 6.70 -8.68
N PHE A 559 -11.72 6.59 -7.37
CA PHE A 559 -12.73 5.95 -6.51
C PHE A 559 -13.47 7.06 -5.76
N ASP A 560 -14.60 6.73 -5.13
CA ASP A 560 -15.48 7.73 -4.49
C ASP A 560 -14.72 8.67 -3.53
N SER A 561 -13.96 8.09 -2.60
CA SER A 561 -13.19 8.83 -1.59
C SER A 561 -11.67 8.81 -1.80
N TYR A 562 -11.16 8.17 -2.87
CA TYR A 562 -9.73 7.98 -3.07
C TYR A 562 -9.30 8.05 -4.54
N ASP A 563 -8.13 8.61 -4.77
CA ASP A 563 -7.42 8.52 -6.05
C ASP A 563 -6.27 7.51 -5.95
N LEU A 564 -6.09 6.71 -7.00
CA LEU A 564 -4.97 5.80 -7.16
C LEU A 564 -4.20 6.13 -8.43
N VAL A 565 -2.91 6.40 -8.30
CA VAL A 565 -1.99 6.47 -9.42
C VAL A 565 -1.05 5.28 -9.39
N PHE A 566 -1.03 4.53 -10.49
CA PHE A 566 -0.08 3.45 -10.73
C PHE A 566 0.82 3.79 -11.91
N VAL A 567 2.14 3.74 -11.70
CA VAL A 567 3.14 3.90 -12.77
C VAL A 567 4.13 2.76 -12.74
N HIS A 568 4.54 2.29 -13.92
CA HIS A 568 5.53 1.23 -14.06
C HIS A 568 6.73 1.71 -14.87
N PHE A 569 7.93 1.41 -14.38
CA PHE A 569 9.20 1.77 -14.99
C PHE A 569 10.08 0.53 -15.19
N GLU A 570 10.84 0.54 -16.30
CA GLU A 570 11.90 -0.43 -16.57
C GLU A 570 13.23 0.30 -16.78
N ALA A 571 14.32 -0.26 -16.28
CA ALA A 571 15.66 0.28 -16.48
C ALA A 571 16.03 0.28 -17.98
N LEU A 572 16.69 1.33 -18.43
CA LEU A 572 17.20 1.41 -19.78
C LEU A 572 18.37 0.43 -19.97
N PRO A 573 18.54 -0.19 -21.16
CA PRO A 573 19.63 -1.14 -21.41
C PRO A 573 21.03 -0.58 -21.11
N SER A 574 21.25 0.72 -21.37
CA SER A 574 22.49 1.42 -21.06
C SER A 574 22.76 1.53 -19.56
N SER A 575 21.71 1.59 -18.74
CA SER A 575 21.81 1.63 -17.29
C SER A 575 22.11 0.24 -16.74
N VAL A 576 21.47 -0.80 -17.26
CA VAL A 576 21.71 -2.21 -16.85
C VAL A 576 23.18 -2.61 -17.08
N GLY A 577 23.76 -2.29 -18.25
CA GLY A 577 25.17 -2.56 -18.52
C GLY A 577 26.15 -1.73 -17.67
N ALA A 578 25.79 -0.51 -17.26
CA ALA A 578 26.57 0.30 -16.33
C ALA A 578 26.47 -0.22 -14.88
N LEU A 579 25.33 -0.78 -14.49
CA LEU A 579 25.09 -1.42 -13.21
C LEU A 579 25.86 -2.73 -13.07
N GLU A 580 25.97 -3.52 -14.16
CA GLU A 580 26.76 -4.76 -14.18
C GLU A 580 28.27 -4.52 -14.32
N GLY A 581 28.68 -3.52 -15.11
CA GLY A 581 30.09 -3.23 -15.44
C GLY A 581 30.94 -2.64 -14.30
N GLN A 582 30.35 -2.29 -13.15
CA GLN A 582 31.10 -1.85 -11.96
C GLN A 582 31.60 -3.00 -11.07
N LYS A 583 31.34 -4.28 -11.43
CA LYS A 583 31.86 -5.46 -10.72
C LYS A 583 33.41 -5.50 -10.63
N ASP A 584 34.14 -4.86 -11.55
CA ASP A 584 35.59 -5.07 -11.70
C ASP A 584 36.51 -4.05 -11.01
N ILE A 585 35.98 -3.08 -10.26
CA ILE A 585 36.82 -1.99 -9.68
C ILE A 585 36.88 -2.01 -8.14
N ALA A 586 36.06 -2.82 -7.45
CA ALA A 586 35.99 -2.82 -5.98
C ALA A 586 36.77 -3.96 -5.28
N THR A 587 37.67 -4.64 -5.99
CA THR A 587 38.68 -5.53 -5.40
C THR A 587 40.08 -5.04 -5.75
N ALA A 588 40.53 -3.99 -5.08
CA ALA A 588 41.94 -3.57 -5.02
C ALA A 588 42.22 -2.88 -3.68
#